data_AF-A0A2D6MJ86-F1
#
_entry.id   AF-A0A2D6MJ86-F1
#
_cell.length_a   1.000
_cell.length_b   1.000
_cell.length_c   1.000
_cell.angle_alpha   90.00
_cell.angle_beta   90.00
_cell.angle_gamma   90.00
#
_symmetry.space_group_name_H-M   'P 1'
#
loop_
_entity.id
_entity.type
_entity.pdbx_description
1 polymer ?
#
loop_
_entity_poly.entity_id
_entity_poly.type
_entity_poly.pdbx_seq_one_letter_code
_entity_poly.pdbx_strand_id
1 'polypeptide(L)' 'MHLSNQALGAIMMALQESLLHQTDIVPILQGFEIEESTEGLIVKNPPTVTMPQDLINAEDANETNDPNASL' A
#
# COMPACT_ATOMS: atom_id res chain seq x y z
N MET A 1 17.43 16.66 7.23
CA MET A 1 16.82 15.75 6.24
C MET A 1 15.88 14.80 6.96
N HIS A 2 14.63 14.74 6.53
CA HIS A 2 13.63 13.78 7.00
C HIS A 2 12.96 13.12 5.80
N LEU A 3 12.37 11.94 5.98
CA LEU A 3 11.54 11.32 4.95
C LEU A 3 10.23 12.10 4.84
N SER A 4 9.83 12.40 3.61
CA SER A 4 8.50 12.94 3.34
C SER A 4 7.41 11.89 3.63
N ASN A 5 6.15 12.34 3.72
CA ASN A 5 5.00 11.43 3.84
C ASN A 5 4.92 10.45 2.66
N GLN A 6 5.30 10.89 1.46
CA GLN A 6 5.34 10.06 0.26
C GLN A 6 6.41 8.96 0.36
N ALA A 7 7.60 9.29 0.84
CA ALA A 7 8.65 8.29 1.08
C ALA A 7 8.25 7.29 2.17
N LEU A 8 7.58 7.75 3.23
CA LEU A 8 7.04 6.86 4.26
C LEU A 8 5.98 5.91 3.69
N GLY A 9 5.10 6.41 2.81
CA GLY A 9 4.13 5.59 2.07
C GLY A 9 4.81 4.54 1.19
N ALA A 10 5.88 4.90 0.48
CA ALA A 10 6.65 3.95 -0.33
C ALA A 10 7.31 2.84 0.51
N ILE A 11 7.81 3.17 1.71
CA ILE A 11 8.34 2.18 2.67
C ILE A 11 7.23 1.23 3.13
N MET A 12 6.05 1.75 3.47
CA MET A 12 4.92 0.91 3.86
C MET A 12 4.50 -0.02 2.73
N MET A 13 4.51 0.45 1.48
CA MET A 13 4.24 -0.39 0.31
C MET A 13 5.28 -1.51 0.15
N ALA A 14 6.57 -1.21 0.26
CA ALA A 14 7.63 -2.23 0.24
C ALA A 14 7.43 -3.29 1.34
N LEU A 15 7.06 -2.84 2.54
CA LEU A 15 6.79 -3.71 3.68
C LEU A 15 5.58 -4.62 3.42
N GLN A 16 4.49 -4.05 2.93
CA GLN A 16 3.26 -4.81 2.63
C GLN A 16 3.55 -5.92 1.60
N GLU A 17 4.25 -5.59 0.52
CA GLU A 17 4.63 -6.56 -0.53
C GLU A 17 5.55 -7.66 0.01
N SER A 18 6.50 -7.30 0.87
CA SER A 18 7.44 -8.24 1.50
C SER A 18 6.72 -9.20 2.45
N LEU A 19 5.76 -8.70 3.23
CA LEU A 19 4.94 -9.52 4.12
C LEU A 19 4.02 -10.46 3.33
N LEU A 20 3.42 -9.98 2.25
CA LEU A 20 2.51 -10.77 1.42
C LEU A 20 3.25 -11.93 0.73
N HIS A 21 4.42 -11.65 0.16
CA HIS A 21 5.21 -12.64 -0.58
C HIS A 21 6.26 -13.36 0.26
N GLN A 22 6.34 -13.06 1.56
CA GLN A 22 7.35 -13.58 2.49
C GLN A 22 8.79 -13.37 1.98
N THR A 23 9.06 -12.22 1.38
CA THR A 23 10.38 -11.85 0.82
C THR A 23 11.12 -10.90 1.75
N ASP A 24 12.46 -10.82 1.57
CA ASP A 24 13.28 -9.82 2.27
C ASP A 24 13.00 -8.42 1.70
N ILE A 25 12.77 -7.46 2.60
CA ILE A 25 12.49 -6.06 2.27
C ILE A 25 13.76 -5.27 1.91
N VAL A 26 14.93 -5.68 2.42
CA VAL A 26 16.18 -4.91 2.28
C VAL A 26 16.55 -4.65 0.81
N PRO A 27 16.52 -5.63 -0.11
CA PRO A 27 16.81 -5.40 -1.52
C PRO A 27 15.86 -4.39 -2.18
N ILE A 28 14.59 -4.34 -1.75
CA ILE A 28 13.59 -3.40 -2.28
C ILE A 28 13.95 -1.98 -1.85
N LEU A 29 14.25 -1.77 -0.57
CA LEU A 29 14.64 -0.46 -0.03
C LEU A 29 15.96 0.04 -0.62
N GLN A 30 16.91 -0.86 -0.88
CA GLN A 30 18.17 -0.51 -1.55
C GLN A 30 17.96 -0.04 -3.01
N GLY A 31 16.85 -0.46 -3.64
CA GLY A 31 16.47 -0.01 -4.98
C GLY A 31 15.81 1.36 -5.02
N PHE A 32 15.54 2.01 -3.89
CA PHE A 32 14.87 3.31 -3.88
C PHE A 32 15.76 4.42 -4.44
N GLU A 33 15.25 5.10 -5.45
CA GLU A 33 15.79 6.33 -5.99
C GLU A 33 15.28 7.49 -5.13
N ILE A 34 16.14 7.98 -4.23
CA ILE A 34 15.80 9.03 -3.27
C ILE A 34 16.26 10.38 -3.81
N GLU A 35 15.35 11.37 -3.80
CA GLU A 35 15.61 12.75 -4.22
C GLU A 35 15.22 13.71 -3.09
N GLU A 36 15.95 14.81 -2.93
CA GLU A 36 15.60 15.87 -1.98
C GLU A 36 14.53 16.78 -2.58
N SER A 37 13.51 17.12 -1.78
CA SER A 37 12.42 18.02 -2.15
C SER A 37 12.15 19.04 -1.05
N THR A 38 11.25 20.00 -1.33
CA THR A 38 10.78 20.99 -0.35
C THR A 38 10.07 20.36 0.86
N GLU A 39 9.55 19.14 0.72
CA GLU A 39 8.81 18.41 1.77
C GLU A 39 9.65 17.30 2.42
N GLY A 40 10.96 17.27 2.16
CA GLY A 40 11.87 16.23 2.62
C GLY A 40 12.29 15.26 1.52
N LEU A 41 12.84 14.12 1.90
CA LEU A 41 13.28 13.09 0.95
C LEU A 41 12.07 12.37 0.36
N ILE A 42 12.02 12.26 -0.96
CA ILE A 42 10.99 11.55 -1.72
C ILE A 42 11.58 10.32 -2.40
N VAL A 43 10.72 9.35 -2.73
CA VAL A 43 11.09 8.15 -3.51
C VAL A 43 10.53 8.32 -4.93
N LYS A 44 11.40 8.25 -5.94
CA LYS A 44 11.05 8.46 -7.36
C LYS A 44 10.45 7.22 -8.01
N ASN A 45 10.77 6.05 -7.49
CA ASN A 45 10.37 4.74 -7.96
C ASN A 45 9.69 3.94 -6.85
N PRO A 46 8.52 4.38 -6.34
CA PRO A 46 7.81 3.64 -5.31
C PRO A 46 7.46 2.22 -5.81
N PRO A 47 7.50 1.20 -4.93
CA PRO A 47 7.18 -0.16 -5.31
C PRO A 47 5.69 -0.33 -5.61
N THR A 48 5.35 -1.31 -6.44
CA THR A 48 3.95 -1.70 -6.70
C THR A 48 3.55 -2.76 -5.68
N VAL A 49 2.38 -2.59 -5.05
CA VAL A 49 1.81 -3.58 -4.12
C VAL A 49 0.72 -4.35 -4.83
N THR A 50 0.81 -5.67 -4.85
CA THR A 50 -0.26 -6.51 -5.40
C THR A 50 -1.25 -6.79 -4.29
N MET A 51 -2.45 -6.19 -4.35
CA MET A 51 -3.50 -6.50 -3.37
C MET A 51 -4.19 -7.82 -3.75
N PRO A 52 -4.30 -8.80 -2.83
CA PRO A 52 -5.10 -9.99 -3.05
C PRO A 52 -6.54 -9.62 -3.39
N GLN A 53 -7.07 -10.14 -4.49
CA GLN A 53 -8.42 -9.87 -4.97
C GLN A 53 -9.50 -10.16 -3.90
N ASP A 54 -9.23 -11.14 -3.02
CA ASP A 54 -10.13 -11.56 -1.95
C ASP A 54 -10.36 -10.47 -0.88
N LEU A 55 -9.42 -9.53 -0.70
CA LEU A 55 -9.56 -8.41 0.22
C LEU A 55 -10.39 -7.26 -0.37
N ILE A 56 -10.43 -7.16 -1.70
CA ILE A 56 -11.16 -6.10 -2.42
C ILE A 56 -12.67 -6.39 -2.43
N ASN A 57 -13.05 -7.68 -2.40
CA ASN A 57 -14.44 -8.11 -2.49
C ASN A 57 -15.18 -8.11 -1.12
N ALA A 58 -14.48 -7.83 -0.02
CA ALA A 58 -15.05 -7.89 1.33
C ALA A 58 -15.91 -6.67 1.71
N GLU A 59 -15.90 -5.60 0.91
CA GLU A 59 -16.63 -4.36 1.17
C GLU A 59 -18.00 -4.29 0.45
N ASP A 60 -18.27 -5.19 -0.51
CA ASP A 60 -19.52 -5.21 -1.30
C ASP A 60 -20.61 -6.17 -0.74
N ALA A 61 -20.34 -6.87 0.38
CA ALA A 61 -21.24 -7.90 0.91
C ALA A 61 -22.25 -7.42 1.97
N ASN A 62 -22.42 -6.10 2.18
CA ASN A 62 -23.37 -5.55 3.15
C ASN A 62 -24.41 -4.59 2.55
N GLU A 63 -25.00 -4.97 1.42
CA GLU A 63 -26.34 -4.51 1.03
C GLU A 63 -27.25 -5.73 0.82
N THR A 64 -27.70 -6.33 1.93
CA THR A 64 -28.94 -7.12 1.92
C THR A 64 -30.08 -6.14 1.65
N ASN A 65 -30.34 -5.91 0.37
CA ASN A 65 -31.57 -5.28 -0.10
C ASN A 65 -32.70 -6.25 0.22
N ASP A 66 -33.34 -6.08 1.38
CA ASP A 66 -34.47 -6.90 1.83
C ASP A 66 -35.77 -6.16 1.47
N PRO A 67 -36.40 -6.44 0.31
CA PRO A 67 -37.61 -5.74 -0.12
C PRO A 67 -38.87 -6.13 0.67
N ASN A 68 -38.77 -6.95 1.73
CA ASN A 68 -39.92 -7.53 2.42
C ASN A 68 -39.98 -7.31 3.94
N ALA A 69 -39.29 -6.30 4.48
CA ALA A 69 -39.39 -5.93 5.90
C ALA A 69 -40.72 -5.22 6.30
N SER A 70 -41.80 -5.40 5.53
CA SER A 70 -43.13 -4.92 5.91
C SER A 70 -44.22 -5.80 5.30
N LEU A 71 -44.56 -6.87 6.03
CA LEU A 71 -45.90 -7.47 6.08
C LEU A 71 -46.20 -7.85 7.54
#